data_AF-A0A415NZ33-F1
#
_entry.id   AF-A0A415NZ33-F1
#
_cell.length_a   1.000
_cell.length_b   1.000
_cell.length_c   1.000
_cell.angle_alpha   90.00
_cell.angle_beta   90.00
_cell.angle_gamma   90.00
#
_symmetry.space_group_name_H-M   'P 1'
#
loop_
_entity.id
_entity.type
_entity.pdbx_description
1 polymer ?
#
loop_
_entity_poly.entity_id
_entity_poly.type
_entity_poly.pdbx_seq_one_letter_code
_entity_poly.pdbx_strand_id
1 'polypeptide(L)'
;MMRIYSIRPSFYKTVQVFPHVLEALTEKQIEDIVENVDICELKESAESFFQAQICLEMQEISMRHSVTGKVFRMQCKQQYVEIDDERNPFYIFLKRKFRYIFTCASDFM
;
A
#
# COMPACT_ATOMS: atom_id res chain seq x y z
N MET A 1 9.92 1.94 7.62
CA MET A 1 8.68 2.03 6.84
C MET A 1 8.80 1.15 5.62
N MET A 2 7.74 0.46 5.25
CA MET A 2 7.67 -0.43 4.10
C MET A 2 6.77 0.17 3.02
N ARG A 3 7.29 0.24 1.79
CA ARG A 3 6.55 0.69 0.61
C ARG A 3 5.92 -0.50 -0.08
N ILE A 4 4.65 -0.35 -0.47
CA ILE A 4 3.89 -1.39 -1.14
C ILE A 4 3.31 -0.81 -2.42
N TYR A 5 3.65 -1.44 -3.53
CA TYR A 5 3.20 -1.08 -4.87
C TYR A 5 2.18 -2.12 -5.35
N SER A 6 1.05 -1.68 -5.90
CA SER A 6 0.23 -2.56 -6.74
C SER A 6 0.75 -2.45 -8.17
N ILE A 7 1.36 -3.51 -8.68
CA ILE A 7 2.03 -3.55 -9.98
C ILE A 7 1.07 -4.10 -11.02
N ARG A 8 0.98 -3.46 -12.18
CA ARG A 8 0.19 -3.97 -13.29
C ARG A 8 0.70 -5.36 -13.73
N PRO A 9 -0.18 -6.28 -14.13
CA PRO A 9 0.18 -7.68 -14.42
C PRO A 9 1.32 -7.84 -15.43
N SER A 10 1.38 -6.97 -16.45
CA SER A 10 2.39 -6.99 -17.51
C SER A 10 3.81 -6.72 -17.01
N PHE A 11 3.96 -6.00 -15.90
CA PHE A 11 5.25 -5.60 -15.36
C PHE A 11 5.65 -6.39 -14.11
N TYR A 12 4.72 -7.12 -13.49
CA TYR A 12 4.94 -7.79 -12.21
C TYR A 12 6.15 -8.73 -12.21
N LYS A 13 6.26 -9.61 -13.23
CA LYS A 13 7.42 -10.50 -13.35
C LYS A 13 8.73 -9.74 -13.49
N THR A 14 8.73 -8.64 -14.24
CA THR A 14 9.93 -7.82 -14.44
C THR A 14 10.36 -7.16 -13.14
N VAL A 15 9.43 -6.56 -12.39
CA VAL A 15 9.70 -5.95 -11.09
C VAL A 15 10.18 -6.98 -10.06
N GLN A 16 9.62 -8.19 -10.07
CA GLN A 16 10.08 -9.27 -9.19
C GLN A 16 11.54 -9.66 -9.44
N VAL A 17 11.99 -9.65 -10.69
CA VAL A 17 13.39 -10.00 -11.05
C VAL A 17 14.32 -8.80 -10.89
N PHE A 18 13.82 -7.59 -11.18
CA PHE A 18 14.59 -6.34 -11.17
C PHE A 18 13.93 -5.30 -10.26
N PRO A 19 13.98 -5.48 -8.92
CA PRO A 19 13.24 -4.63 -7.98
C PRO A 19 13.72 -3.17 -7.98
N HIS A 20 15.02 -2.95 -8.23
CA HIS A 20 15.64 -1.64 -8.37
C HIS A 20 15.09 -0.81 -9.54
N VAL A 21 14.32 -1.41 -10.45
CA VAL A 21 13.68 -0.67 -11.55
C VAL A 21 12.74 0.42 -11.00
N LEU A 22 12.08 0.18 -9.87
CA LEU A 22 11.19 1.17 -9.26
C LEU A 22 11.93 2.35 -8.65
N GLU A 23 13.20 2.16 -8.24
CA GLU A 23 14.04 3.21 -7.67
C GLU A 23 14.73 4.04 -8.75
N ALA A 24 14.99 3.45 -9.92
CA ALA A 24 15.64 4.10 -11.05
C ALA A 24 14.69 4.95 -11.91
N LEU A 25 13.38 4.77 -11.76
CA LEU A 25 12.35 5.43 -12.56
C LEU A 25 11.83 6.70 -11.89
N THR A 26 11.45 7.67 -12.71
CA THR A 26 10.75 8.86 -12.24
C THR A 26 9.32 8.51 -11.82
N GLU A 27 8.71 9.33 -10.96
CA GLU A 27 7.32 9.15 -10.51
C GLU A 27 6.33 8.94 -11.67
N LYS A 28 6.48 9.72 -12.74
CA LYS A 28 5.64 9.61 -13.94
C LYS A 28 5.81 8.28 -14.68
N GLN A 29 7.02 7.71 -14.69
CA GLN A 29 7.25 6.39 -15.30
C GLN A 29 6.73 5.26 -14.41
N ILE A 30 6.75 5.45 -13.09
CA ILE A 30 6.18 4.47 -12.14
C ILE A 30 4.66 4.37 -12.34
N GLU A 31 3.95 5.47 -12.64
CA GLU A 31 2.51 5.47 -12.93
C GLU A 31 2.09 4.52 -14.07
N ASP A 32 2.98 4.29 -15.05
CA ASP A 32 2.73 3.35 -16.13
C ASP A 32 2.86 1.87 -15.70
N ILE A 33 3.58 1.63 -14.60
CA ILE A 33 3.90 0.31 -14.05
C ILE A 33 2.95 -0.07 -12.93
N VAL A 34 2.48 0.90 -12.15
CA VAL A 34 1.59 0.69 -11.00
C VAL A 34 0.12 0.86 -11.35
N GLU A 35 -0.74 0.23 -10.57
CA GLU A 35 -2.17 0.50 -10.59
C GLU A 35 -2.45 1.76 -9.78
N ASN A 36 -3.18 2.71 -10.37
CA ASN A 36 -3.70 3.85 -9.62
C ASN A 36 -4.76 3.35 -8.66
N VAL A 37 -4.61 3.71 -7.38
CA VAL A 37 -5.56 3.33 -6.34
C VAL A 37 -6.31 4.57 -5.90
N ASP A 38 -7.63 4.52 -6.05
CA ASP A 38 -8.51 5.53 -5.47
C ASP A 38 -8.51 5.35 -3.93
N ILE A 39 -8.11 6.39 -3.20
CA ILE A 39 -8.00 6.35 -1.74
C ILE A 39 -9.36 6.19 -1.05
N CYS A 40 -10.42 6.75 -1.61
CA CYS A 40 -11.77 6.60 -1.08
C CYS A 40 -12.24 5.16 -1.26
N GLU A 41 -12.05 4.58 -2.45
CA GLU A 41 -12.37 3.17 -2.71
C GLU A 41 -11.55 2.23 -1.81
N LEU A 42 -10.27 2.56 -1.60
CA LEU A 42 -9.37 1.80 -0.72
C LEU A 42 -9.86 1.83 0.72
N LYS A 43 -10.30 3.00 1.21
CA LYS A 43 -10.87 3.18 2.55
C LYS A 43 -12.17 2.38 2.71
N GLU A 44 -13.11 2.47 1.78
CA GLU A 44 -14.38 1.71 1.83
C GLU A 44 -14.15 0.20 1.80
N SER A 45 -13.19 -0.24 0.99
CA SER A 45 -12.77 -1.64 0.93
C SER A 45 -12.15 -2.10 2.26
N ALA A 46 -11.36 -1.23 2.91
CA ALA A 46 -10.78 -1.53 4.21
C ALA A 46 -11.85 -1.62 5.31
N GLU A 47 -12.85 -0.73 5.31
CA GLU A 47 -13.99 -0.81 6.25
C GLU A 47 -14.74 -2.12 6.11
N SER A 48 -15.01 -2.52 4.86
CA SER A 48 -15.65 -3.80 4.54
C SER A 48 -14.81 -5.00 4.95
N PHE A 49 -13.49 -4.93 4.81
CA PHE A 49 -12.59 -6.02 5.16
C PHE A 49 -12.44 -6.19 6.68
N PHE A 50 -12.24 -5.10 7.41
CA PHE A 50 -12.02 -5.14 8.86
C PHE A 50 -13.31 -5.13 9.67
N GLN A 51 -14.46 -4.85 9.05
CA GLN A 51 -15.74 -4.67 9.74
C GLN A 51 -15.63 -3.61 10.85
N ALA A 52 -14.87 -2.55 10.57
CA ALA A 52 -14.51 -1.49 11.51
C ALA A 52 -14.55 -0.14 10.82
N GLN A 53 -14.80 0.92 11.60
CA GLN A 53 -14.71 2.28 11.08
C GLN A 53 -13.25 2.63 10.77
N ILE A 54 -13.02 3.13 9.56
CA ILE A 54 -11.69 3.56 9.10
C ILE A 54 -11.72 5.06 8.87
N CYS A 55 -10.74 5.76 9.44
CA CYS A 55 -10.59 7.19 9.24
C CYS A 55 -9.77 7.45 7.98
N LEU A 56 -10.17 8.46 7.21
CA LEU A 56 -9.42 9.01 6.09
C LEU A 56 -9.19 10.48 6.36
N GLU A 57 -7.92 10.88 6.46
CA GLU A 57 -7.51 12.27 6.60
C GLU A 57 -6.41 12.59 5.61
N MET A 58 -6.68 13.53 4.68
CA MET A 58 -5.81 13.87 3.56
C MET A 58 -5.44 12.64 2.71
N GLN A 59 -4.26 12.06 2.98
CA GLN A 59 -3.70 10.91 2.28
C GLN A 59 -3.37 9.77 3.26
N GLU A 60 -3.86 9.83 4.50
CA GLU A 60 -3.67 8.80 5.52
C GLU A 60 -4.98 8.04 5.75
N ILE A 61 -4.89 6.72 5.70
CA ILE A 61 -5.93 5.80 6.15
C ILE A 61 -5.51 5.25 7.51
N SER A 62 -6.37 5.35 8.52
CA SER A 62 -6.05 4.87 9.87
C SER A 62 -7.19 4.08 10.51
N MET A 63 -6.81 3.12 11.35
CA MET A 63 -7.72 2.26 12.10
C MET A 63 -7.27 2.15 13.54
N ARG A 64 -8.19 2.37 14.48
CA ARG A 64 -7.96 2.07 15.90
C ARG A 64 -8.39 0.64 16.19
N HIS A 65 -7.47 -0.17 16.69
CA HIS A 65 -7.76 -1.52 17.13
C HIS A 65 -8.63 -1.48 18.40
N SER A 66 -9.76 -2.20 18.36
CA SER A 66 -10.79 -2.14 19.41
C SER A 66 -10.30 -2.65 20.77
N VAL A 67 -9.43 -3.66 20.79
CA VAL A 67 -8.96 -4.30 22.04
C VAL A 67 -7.76 -3.59 22.64
N THR A 68 -6.79 -3.20 21.80
CA THR A 68 -5.50 -2.68 22.29
C THR A 68 -5.43 -1.16 22.27
N GLY A 69 -6.41 -0.48 21.65
CA GLY A 69 -6.40 0.96 21.43
C GLY A 69 -5.32 1.45 20.47
N LYS A 70 -4.43 0.57 19.97
CA LYS A 70 -3.35 0.90 19.04
C LYS A 70 -3.94 1.41 17.73
N VAL A 71 -3.38 2.50 17.24
CA VAL A 71 -3.73 3.07 15.93
C VAL A 71 -2.75 2.54 14.90
N PHE A 72 -3.27 1.90 13.86
CA PHE A 72 -2.53 1.51 12.68
C PHE A 72 -2.79 2.51 11.57
N ARG A 73 -1.75 2.82 10.80
CA ARG A 73 -1.79 3.85 9.76
C ARG A 73 -1.26 3.29 8.44
N MET A 74 -1.77 3.83 7.36
CA MET A 74 -1.30 3.60 6.01
C MET A 74 -1.29 4.93 5.29
N GLN A 75 -0.11 5.39 4.91
CA GLN A 75 0.05 6.60 4.14
C GLN A 75 -0.07 6.25 2.65
N CYS A 76 -1.08 6.80 2.00
CA CYS A 76 -1.25 6.66 0.56
C CYS A 76 -0.41 7.73 -0.14
N LYS A 77 0.41 7.29 -1.09
CA LYS A 77 1.07 8.14 -2.07
C LYS A 77 0.44 7.83 -3.44
N GLN A 78 0.73 8.66 -4.41
CA GLN A 78 0.15 8.50 -5.75
C GLN A 78 0.53 7.15 -6.38
N GLN A 79 1.75 6.63 -6.12
CA GLN A 79 2.25 5.41 -6.75
C GLN A 79 2.36 4.19 -5.82
N TYR A 80 2.25 4.39 -4.49
CA TYR A 80 2.43 3.33 -3.50
C TYR A 80 1.77 3.70 -2.18
N VAL A 81 1.68 2.73 -1.28
CA VAL A 81 1.31 2.98 0.12
C VAL A 81 2.47 2.67 1.05
N GLU A 82 2.57 3.42 2.14
CA GLU A 82 3.56 3.20 3.19
C GLU A 82 2.87 2.71 4.47
N ILE A 83 3.45 1.68 5.07
CA ILE A 83 3.06 1.19 6.39
C ILE A 83 4.30 1.01 7.26
N ASP A 84 4.13 0.97 8.58
CA ASP A 84 5.24 0.85 9.53
C ASP A 84 6.07 -0.42 9.27
N ASP A 85 5.39 -1.58 9.25
CA ASP A 85 5.96 -2.92 9.05
C ASP A 85 4.89 -3.92 8.58
N GLU A 86 5.30 -5.18 8.34
CA GLU A 86 4.42 -6.27 7.91
C GLU A 86 3.36 -6.69 8.94
N ARG A 87 3.50 -6.31 10.22
CA ARG A 87 2.53 -6.60 11.29
C ARG A 87 1.37 -5.61 11.28
N ASN A 88 1.45 -4.55 10.48
CA ASN A 88 0.34 -3.64 10.29
C ASN A 88 -0.82 -4.38 9.58
N PRO A 89 -2.06 -4.37 10.13
CA PRO A 89 -3.20 -5.07 9.56
C PRO A 89 -3.51 -4.68 8.11
N PHE A 90 -3.21 -3.44 7.70
CA PHE A 90 -3.40 -3.03 6.31
C PHE A 90 -2.58 -3.88 5.34
N TYR A 91 -1.47 -4.48 5.77
CA TYR A 91 -0.68 -5.36 4.91
C TYR A 91 -1.50 -6.55 4.40
N ILE A 92 -2.18 -7.28 5.28
CA ILE A 92 -2.98 -8.45 4.88
C ILE A 92 -4.19 -8.04 4.03
N PHE A 93 -4.79 -6.89 4.31
CA PHE A 93 -5.85 -6.31 3.50
C PHE A 93 -5.36 -6.03 2.07
N LEU A 94 -4.21 -5.37 1.91
CA LEU A 94 -3.62 -5.07 0.60
C LEU A 94 -3.31 -6.36 -0.17
N LYS A 95 -2.81 -7.41 0.50
CA LYS A 95 -2.60 -8.74 -0.12
C LYS A 95 -3.88 -9.40 -0.63
N ARG A 96 -5.02 -9.06 -0.03
CA ARG A 96 -6.34 -9.59 -0.42
C ARG A 96 -6.98 -8.75 -1.52
N LYS A 97 -6.81 -7.43 -1.49
CA LYS A 97 -7.37 -6.51 -2.49
C LYS A 97 -6.61 -6.56 -3.81
N PHE A 98 -5.28 -6.57 -3.76
CA PHE A 98 -4.42 -6.50 -4.94
C PHE A 98 -3.74 -7.83 -5.21
N ARG A 99 -3.78 -8.27 -6.47
CA ARG A 99 -3.21 -9.56 -6.88
C ARG A 99 -1.69 -9.51 -7.04
N TYR A 100 -1.17 -8.37 -7.49
CA TYR A 100 0.22 -8.21 -7.93
C TYR A 100 0.90 -7.13 -7.09
N ILE A 101 1.15 -7.45 -5.83
CA ILE A 101 1.79 -6.54 -4.89
C ILE A 101 3.28 -6.79 -4.80
N PHE A 102 4.05 -5.71 -4.82
CA PHE A 102 5.48 -5.72 -4.60
C PHE A 102 5.84 -4.85 -3.40
N THR A 103 6.72 -5.36 -2.55
CA THR A 103 7.13 -4.68 -1.31
C THR A 103 8.61 -4.35 -1.35
N CYS A 104 8.96 -3.10 -1.10
CA CYS A 104 10.33 -2.71 -0.76
C CYS A 104 10.37 -2.25 0.70
N ALA A 105 11.33 -2.80 1.45
CA ALA A 105 11.77 -2.13 2.66
C ALA A 105 12.40 -0.80 2.23
N SER A 106 11.98 0.30 2.84
CA SER A 106 12.75 1.54 2.70
C SER A 106 14.02 1.34 3.50
N ASP A 107 15.11 0.93 2.85
CA ASP A 107 16.44 0.79 3.47
C ASP A 107 17.07 2.15 3.85
N PHE A 108 16.28 3.23 3.81
CA PHE A 108 16.70 4.57 4.23
C PHE A 108 16.30 4.84 5.69
N MET A 109 17.28 4.69 6.59
CA MET A 109 17.61 5.73 7.58
C MET A 109 18.86 6.48 7.09
#